data_AF-A0A239A2B2-F1
#
_entry.id   AF-A0A239A2B2-F1
#
_cell.length_a   1.000
_cell.length_b   1.000
_cell.length_c   1.000
_cell.angle_alpha   90.00
_cell.angle_beta   90.00
_cell.angle_gamma   90.00
#
_symmetry.space_group_name_H-M   'P 1'
#
loop_
_entity.id
_entity.type
_entity.pdbx_description
1 polymer ?
#
loop_
_entity_poly.entity_id
_entity_poly.type
_entity_poly.pdbx_seq_one_letter_code
_entity_poly.pdbx_strand_id
1 'polypeptide(L)'
;MITSGTGEKGAWLRYDEKFYFLEGDPFTVSVEQAIVAIEKGRAREKRKVGVWEKKSIEAGMNRNNVVYLLWNEKYFNFTAEGEAQPLLNEISAEQAEQCIRQALENELAKVAHQIDSKWSIRRGKTENLYVTNGADSAPLGKVTLEEAKSWDKKDAQNFVKQFKSLKMKGSKSAYTKNK
;
A
#
# COMPACT_ATOMS: atom_id res chain seq x y z
N MET A 1 32.84 -7.86 10.07
CA MET A 1 33.69 -7.00 9.21
C MET A 1 32.78 -6.04 8.47
N ILE A 2 33.12 -4.75 8.44
CA ILE A 2 32.41 -3.74 7.65
C ILE A 2 33.14 -3.60 6.31
N THR A 3 32.41 -3.61 5.21
CA THR A 3 32.96 -3.40 3.86
C THR A 3 32.11 -2.37 3.14
N SER A 4 32.70 -1.43 2.43
CA SER A 4 31.99 -0.42 1.64
C SER A 4 32.34 -0.52 0.17
N GLY A 5 31.47 0.01 -0.69
CA GLY A 5 31.71 0.08 -2.13
C GLY A 5 30.64 0.87 -2.86
N THR A 6 30.77 0.96 -4.18
CA THR A 6 29.76 1.52 -5.08
C THR A 6 29.04 0.41 -5.84
N GLY A 7 27.78 0.64 -6.19
CA GLY A 7 26.99 -0.25 -7.04
C GLY A 7 25.96 0.54 -7.86
N GLU A 8 25.12 -0.17 -8.60
CA GLU A 8 24.10 0.43 -9.48
C GLU A 8 23.16 1.41 -8.74
N LYS A 9 22.92 1.17 -7.45
CA LYS A 9 22.04 1.98 -6.59
C LYS A 9 22.77 3.02 -5.74
N GLY A 10 24.05 3.26 -6.02
CA GLY A 10 24.90 4.20 -5.28
C GLY A 10 25.86 3.51 -4.29
N ALA A 11 26.41 4.30 -3.37
CA ALA A 11 27.33 3.83 -2.36
C ALA A 11 26.61 2.96 -1.32
N TRP A 12 27.28 1.88 -0.90
CA TRP A 12 26.74 0.90 0.02
C TRP A 12 27.77 0.50 1.08
N LEU A 13 27.25 -0.02 2.17
CA LEU A 13 28.00 -0.63 3.25
C LEU A 13 27.43 -2.01 3.56
N ARG A 14 28.28 -3.03 3.58
CA ARG A 14 27.94 -4.39 3.96
C ARG A 14 28.37 -4.64 5.40
N TYR A 15 27.43 -5.08 6.21
CA TYR A 15 27.66 -5.51 7.58
C TYR A 15 26.65 -6.60 7.95
N ASP A 16 27.12 -7.67 8.60
CA ASP A 16 26.28 -8.80 9.02
C ASP A 16 25.41 -9.37 7.88
N GLU A 17 26.07 -9.61 6.73
CA GLU A 17 25.46 -10.11 5.48
C GLU A 17 24.40 -9.20 4.83
N LYS A 18 24.10 -8.05 5.43
CA LYS A 18 23.15 -7.05 4.91
C LYS A 18 23.86 -5.88 4.25
N PHE A 19 23.16 -5.24 3.32
CA PHE A 19 23.60 -4.02 2.65
C PHE A 19 22.81 -2.82 3.18
N TYR A 20 23.54 -1.76 3.49
CA TYR A 20 23.05 -0.49 3.99
C TYR A 20 23.41 0.60 2.98
N PHE A 21 22.48 1.53 2.75
CA PHE A 21 22.76 2.69 1.91
C PHE A 21 23.72 3.62 2.63
N LEU A 22 24.78 4.03 1.94
CA LEU A 22 25.77 4.96 2.46
C LEU A 22 25.61 6.31 1.77
N GLU A 23 25.42 7.36 2.57
CA GLU A 23 25.46 8.74 2.08
C GLU A 23 26.93 9.18 2.02
N GLY A 24 27.47 9.41 0.82
CA GLY A 24 28.84 9.91 0.62
C GLY A 24 29.76 8.95 -0.15
N ASP A 25 31.07 9.23 -0.09
CA ASP A 25 32.11 8.43 -0.76
C ASP A 25 32.39 7.13 0.05
N PRO A 26 32.18 5.94 -0.53
CA PRO A 26 32.42 4.68 0.16
C PRO A 26 33.89 4.39 0.44
N PHE A 27 34.84 5.09 -0.19
CA PHE A 27 36.27 4.86 0.01
C PHE A 27 36.88 5.70 1.15
N THR A 28 36.17 6.74 1.60
CA THR A 28 36.61 7.62 2.69
C THR A 28 35.67 7.58 3.89
N VAL A 29 34.84 6.53 3.99
CA VAL A 29 33.83 6.41 5.05
C VAL A 29 34.48 6.23 6.43
N SER A 30 34.07 7.03 7.40
CA SER A 30 34.48 6.86 8.80
C SER A 30 33.67 5.76 9.49
N VAL A 31 34.17 5.25 10.62
CA VAL A 31 33.44 4.25 11.43
C VAL A 31 32.12 4.84 11.94
N GLU A 32 32.09 6.11 12.30
CA GLU A 32 30.88 6.80 12.76
C GLU A 32 29.84 6.90 11.63
N GLN A 33 30.27 7.28 10.42
CA GLN A 33 29.38 7.32 9.25
C GLN A 33 28.83 5.93 8.92
N ALA A 34 29.66 4.89 9.04
CA ALA A 34 29.25 3.51 8.87
C ALA A 34 28.18 3.09 9.89
N ILE A 35 28.37 3.41 11.17
CA ILE A 35 27.41 3.13 12.24
C ILE A 35 26.08 3.84 11.95
N VAL A 36 26.11 5.12 11.61
CA VAL A 36 24.89 5.89 11.27
C VAL A 36 24.14 5.25 10.11
N ALA A 37 24.83 4.79 9.06
CA ALA A 37 24.20 4.12 7.93
C ALA A 37 23.54 2.79 8.34
N ILE A 38 24.21 1.99 9.18
CA ILE A 38 23.67 0.73 9.72
C ILE A 38 22.44 1.00 10.59
N GLU A 39 22.49 1.97 11.49
CA GLU A 39 21.39 2.34 12.37
C GLU A 39 20.18 2.86 11.58
N LYS A 40 20.40 3.75 10.60
CA LYS A 40 19.35 4.21 9.68
C LYS A 40 18.69 3.04 8.95
N GLY A 41 19.49 2.07 8.51
CA GLY A 41 18.96 0.87 7.85
C GLY A 41 18.14 -0.01 8.78
N ARG A 42 18.67 -0.30 9.97
CA ARG A 42 17.98 -1.10 11.01
C ARG A 42 16.69 -0.45 11.47
N ALA A 43 16.65 0.87 11.58
CA ALA A 43 15.44 1.62 11.93
C ALA A 43 14.32 1.48 10.88
N ARG A 44 14.66 1.12 9.63
CA ARG A 44 13.72 0.88 8.53
C ARG A 44 13.39 -0.61 8.34
N GLU A 45 14.08 -1.51 9.04
CA GLU A 45 13.82 -2.94 8.92
C GLU A 45 12.43 -3.27 9.46
N LYS A 46 11.74 -4.10 8.68
CA LYS A 46 10.43 -4.59 9.07
C LYS A 46 10.55 -5.43 10.34
N ARG A 47 9.63 -5.22 11.27
CA ARG A 47 9.61 -5.93 12.55
C ARG A 47 8.26 -6.54 12.82
N LYS A 48 8.24 -7.69 13.51
CA LYS A 48 7.02 -8.24 14.10
C LYS A 48 6.62 -7.38 15.30
N VAL A 49 5.38 -6.89 15.30
CA VAL A 49 4.83 -6.07 16.40
C VAL A 49 3.80 -6.83 17.22
N GLY A 50 3.13 -7.83 16.66
CA GLY A 50 2.14 -8.61 17.38
C GLY A 50 1.59 -9.79 16.60
N VAL A 51 0.56 -10.42 17.15
CA VAL A 51 -0.24 -11.46 16.50
C VAL A 51 -1.71 -11.13 16.73
N TRP A 52 -2.49 -11.08 15.66
CA TRP A 52 -3.92 -10.82 15.71
C TRP A 52 -4.66 -11.80 14.79
N GLU A 53 -5.75 -12.39 15.28
CA GLU A 53 -6.49 -13.47 14.62
C GLU A 53 -5.58 -14.60 14.08
N LYS A 54 -4.61 -15.04 14.90
CA LYS A 54 -3.61 -16.08 14.58
C LYS A 54 -2.65 -15.73 13.44
N LYS A 55 -2.59 -14.47 13.00
CA LYS A 55 -1.68 -13.98 11.95
C LYS A 55 -0.73 -12.93 12.52
N SER A 56 0.52 -12.95 12.08
CA SER A 56 1.50 -11.93 12.50
C SER A 56 1.12 -10.56 11.97
N ILE A 57 1.27 -9.55 12.83
CA ILE A 57 1.30 -8.16 12.42
C ILE A 57 2.76 -7.75 12.34
N GLU A 58 3.16 -7.20 11.20
CA GLU A 58 4.48 -6.64 10.98
C GLU A 58 4.37 -5.15 10.72
N ALA A 59 5.25 -4.34 11.30
CA ALA A 59 5.37 -2.93 10.97
C ALA A 59 6.62 -2.72 10.10
N GLY A 60 6.51 -1.83 9.12
CA GLY A 60 7.64 -1.42 8.30
C GLY A 60 7.49 0.02 7.84
N MET A 61 8.52 0.52 7.13
CA MET A 61 8.53 1.86 6.57
C MET A 61 8.72 1.79 5.06
N ASN A 62 7.94 2.55 4.30
CA ASN A 62 8.10 2.62 2.85
C ASN A 62 9.17 3.65 2.43
N ARG A 63 9.43 3.76 1.12
CA ARG A 63 10.42 4.70 0.56
C ARG A 63 10.16 6.19 0.88
N ASN A 64 8.92 6.54 1.22
CA ASN A 64 8.51 7.91 1.56
C ASN A 64 8.53 8.16 3.08
N ASN A 65 9.17 7.27 3.85
CA ASN A 65 9.17 7.28 5.31
C ASN A 65 7.77 7.15 5.95
N VAL A 66 6.78 6.62 5.22
CA VAL A 66 5.45 6.36 5.78
C VAL A 66 5.44 4.98 6.42
N VAL A 67 4.94 4.92 7.65
CA VAL A 67 4.85 3.69 8.42
C VAL A 67 3.60 2.92 8.02
N TYR A 68 3.78 1.63 7.79
CA TYR A 68 2.71 0.72 7.41
C TYR A 68 2.72 -0.53 8.29
N LEU A 69 1.55 -1.16 8.39
CA LEU A 69 1.35 -2.48 8.97
C LEU A 69 1.09 -3.48 7.83
N LEU A 70 1.71 -4.66 7.89
CA LEU A 70 1.34 -5.82 7.08
C LEU A 70 0.62 -6.81 7.98
N TRP A 71 -0.60 -7.17 7.60
CA TRP A 71 -1.36 -8.25 8.21
C TRP A 71 -2.21 -8.94 7.14
N ASN A 72 -2.23 -10.28 7.16
CA ASN A 72 -2.99 -11.08 6.19
C ASN A 72 -2.75 -10.67 4.72
N GLU A 73 -1.47 -10.51 4.35
CA GLU A 73 -1.03 -10.10 3.00
C GLU A 73 -1.53 -8.71 2.55
N LYS A 74 -2.10 -7.91 3.47
CA LYS A 74 -2.60 -6.57 3.20
C LYS A 74 -1.81 -5.51 3.96
N TYR A 75 -1.57 -4.41 3.27
CA TYR A 75 -0.90 -3.24 3.80
C TYR A 75 -1.93 -2.26 4.35
N PHE A 76 -1.67 -1.71 5.53
CA PHE A 76 -2.46 -0.69 6.18
C PHE A 76 -1.53 0.47 6.53
N ASN A 77 -1.87 1.71 6.16
CA ASN A 77 -1.11 2.86 6.62
C ASN A 77 -1.37 3.06 8.11
N PHE A 78 -0.31 3.30 8.89
CA PHE A 78 -0.45 3.45 10.34
C PHE A 78 -1.16 4.77 10.71
N THR A 79 -0.81 5.85 10.02
CA THR A 79 -1.46 7.17 10.14
C THR A 79 -2.01 7.63 8.79
N ALA A 80 -2.83 8.69 8.80
CA ALA A 80 -3.36 9.26 7.57
C ALA A 80 -2.28 9.99 6.76
N GLU A 81 -2.56 10.20 5.47
CA GLU A 81 -1.67 10.97 4.60
C GLU A 81 -1.53 12.41 5.13
N GLY A 82 -0.29 12.83 5.39
CA GLY A 82 0.03 14.16 5.94
C GLY A 82 0.14 14.22 7.46
N GLU A 83 -0.17 13.14 8.19
CA GLU A 83 0.01 13.08 9.64
C GLU A 83 1.44 12.69 10.03
N ALA A 84 1.84 13.10 11.24
CA ALA A 84 3.11 12.72 11.84
C ALA A 84 3.21 11.18 11.93
N GLN A 85 4.32 10.63 11.46
CA GLN A 85 4.57 9.20 11.48
C GLN A 85 5.20 8.82 12.83
N PRO A 86 4.76 7.73 13.49
CA PRO A 86 5.43 7.24 14.68
C PRO A 86 6.82 6.68 14.34
N LEU A 87 7.67 6.53 15.35
CA LEU A 87 8.89 5.74 15.20
C LEU A 87 8.54 4.25 15.13
N LEU A 88 9.17 3.52 14.23
CA LEU A 88 8.84 2.13 13.96
C LEU A 88 9.00 1.22 15.19
N ASN A 89 9.96 1.53 16.06
CA ASN A 89 10.27 0.81 17.29
C ASN A 89 9.31 1.12 18.46
N GLU A 90 8.47 2.15 18.33
CA GLU A 90 7.54 2.59 19.39
C GLU A 90 6.12 2.06 19.19
N ILE A 91 5.84 1.43 18.05
CA ILE A 91 4.52 0.88 17.76
C ILE A 91 4.23 -0.33 18.65
N SER A 92 3.18 -0.22 19.48
CA SER A 92 2.67 -1.32 20.30
C SER A 92 1.78 -2.28 19.51
N ALA A 93 1.62 -3.49 20.04
CA ALA A 93 0.72 -4.49 19.45
C ALA A 93 -0.74 -4.00 19.43
N GLU A 94 -1.17 -3.37 20.52
CA GLU A 94 -2.53 -2.84 20.70
C GLU A 94 -2.82 -1.71 19.72
N GLN A 95 -1.87 -0.78 19.53
CA GLN A 95 -2.00 0.30 18.55
C GLN A 95 -2.09 -0.25 17.12
N ALA A 96 -1.27 -1.25 16.80
CA ALA A 96 -1.27 -1.88 15.49
C ALA A 96 -2.60 -2.62 15.22
N GLU A 97 -3.12 -3.34 16.22
CA GLU A 97 -4.44 -3.98 16.14
C GLU A 97 -5.56 -2.94 15.93
N GLN A 98 -5.57 -1.88 16.74
CA GLN A 98 -6.60 -0.84 16.65
C GLN A 98 -6.58 -0.16 15.27
N CYS A 99 -5.40 0.14 14.75
CA CYS A 99 -5.22 0.71 13.41
C CYS A 99 -5.81 -0.21 12.33
N ILE A 100 -5.47 -1.51 12.36
CA ILE A 100 -5.99 -2.48 11.39
C ILE A 100 -7.51 -2.59 11.51
N ARG A 101 -8.04 -2.70 12.73
CA ARG A 101 -9.48 -2.79 13.00
C ARG A 101 -10.22 -1.59 12.44
N GLN A 102 -9.77 -0.38 12.75
CA GLN A 102 -10.37 0.86 12.25
C GLN A 102 -10.30 0.95 10.72
N ALA A 103 -9.18 0.53 10.11
CA ALA A 103 -9.07 0.50 8.66
C ALA A 103 -10.06 -0.48 8.01
N LEU A 104 -10.27 -1.66 8.61
CA LEU A 104 -11.26 -2.63 8.14
C LEU A 104 -12.69 -2.10 8.31
N GLU A 105 -13.00 -1.48 9.44
CA GLU A 105 -14.30 -0.83 9.68
C GLU A 105 -14.56 0.29 8.67
N ASN A 106 -13.57 1.12 8.37
CA ASN A 106 -13.66 2.16 7.35
C ASN A 106 -13.88 1.58 5.94
N GLU A 107 -13.24 0.46 5.61
CA GLU A 107 -13.46 -0.23 4.33
C GLU A 107 -14.87 -0.82 4.23
N LEU A 108 -15.43 -1.31 5.34
CA LEU A 108 -16.81 -1.78 5.40
C LEU A 108 -17.80 -0.61 5.30
N ALA A 109 -17.53 0.52 5.95
CA ALA A 109 -18.36 1.72 5.87
C ALA A 109 -18.45 2.30 4.44
N LYS A 110 -17.44 2.05 3.59
CA LYS A 110 -17.47 2.42 2.17
C LYS A 110 -18.45 1.58 1.36
N VAL A 111 -18.92 0.43 1.85
CA VAL A 111 -19.86 -0.43 1.12
C VAL A 111 -21.25 0.19 1.14
N ALA A 112 -21.68 0.69 -0.01
CA ALA A 112 -23.01 1.27 -0.17
C ALA A 112 -24.08 0.20 -0.48
N HIS A 113 -23.68 -0.89 -1.15
CA HIS A 113 -24.53 -2.05 -1.40
C HIS A 113 -23.68 -3.30 -1.66
N GLN A 114 -24.07 -4.43 -1.08
CA GLN A 114 -23.44 -5.73 -1.31
C GLN A 114 -24.27 -6.54 -2.30
N ILE A 115 -23.67 -6.96 -3.43
CA ILE A 115 -24.36 -7.72 -4.48
C ILE A 115 -24.26 -9.23 -4.20
N ASP A 116 -23.04 -9.73 -3.98
CA ASP A 116 -22.79 -11.12 -3.58
C ASP A 116 -21.52 -11.21 -2.70
N SER A 117 -21.01 -12.42 -2.41
CA SER A 117 -19.78 -12.60 -1.61
C SER A 117 -18.51 -11.91 -2.17
N LYS A 118 -18.47 -11.57 -3.45
CA LYS A 118 -17.32 -10.95 -4.12
C LYS A 118 -17.62 -9.53 -4.59
N TRP A 119 -18.82 -9.27 -5.09
CA TRP A 119 -19.21 -8.03 -5.73
C TRP A 119 -19.90 -7.07 -4.77
N SER A 120 -19.45 -5.82 -4.78
CA SER A 120 -20.04 -4.73 -4.00
C SER A 120 -19.98 -3.42 -4.76
N ILE A 121 -20.92 -2.52 -4.45
CA ILE A 121 -20.88 -1.11 -4.82
C ILE A 121 -20.37 -0.34 -3.61
N ARG A 122 -19.37 0.49 -3.84
CA ARG A 122 -18.65 1.21 -2.80
C ARG A 122 -18.54 2.70 -3.13
N ARG A 123 -18.32 3.51 -2.10
CA ARG A 123 -18.04 4.95 -2.19
C ARG A 123 -16.54 5.20 -2.21
N GLY A 124 -16.08 6.00 -3.17
CA GLY A 124 -14.70 6.44 -3.30
C GLY A 124 -14.37 7.64 -2.40
N LYS A 125 -13.12 8.13 -2.47
CA LYS A 125 -12.65 9.29 -1.67
C LYS A 125 -13.46 10.57 -1.91
N THR A 126 -14.04 10.72 -3.10
CA THR A 126 -14.85 11.89 -3.50
C THR A 126 -16.34 11.57 -3.55
N GLU A 127 -16.82 10.60 -2.74
CA GLU A 127 -18.20 10.08 -2.71
C GLU A 127 -18.71 9.45 -4.03
N ASN A 128 -17.89 9.41 -5.08
CA ASN A 128 -18.25 8.76 -6.33
C ASN A 128 -18.44 7.25 -6.13
N LEU A 129 -19.53 6.72 -6.67
CA LEU A 129 -19.82 5.29 -6.60
C LEU A 129 -18.96 4.51 -7.60
N TYR A 130 -18.54 3.32 -7.19
CA TYR A 130 -17.85 2.37 -8.05
C TYR A 130 -18.25 0.94 -7.69
N VAL A 131 -18.23 0.07 -8.70
CA VAL A 131 -18.46 -1.37 -8.52
C VAL A 131 -17.11 -2.08 -8.47
N THR A 132 -16.96 -3.05 -7.56
CA THR A 132 -15.70 -3.79 -7.39
C THR A 132 -15.93 -5.24 -6.97
N ASN A 133 -15.02 -6.11 -7.37
CA ASN A 133 -14.89 -7.48 -6.86
C ASN A 133 -13.63 -7.70 -6.00
N GLY A 134 -12.94 -6.62 -5.63
CA GLY A 134 -11.66 -6.63 -4.90
C GLY A 134 -10.42 -6.69 -5.79
N ALA A 135 -10.48 -7.36 -6.95
CA ALA A 135 -9.39 -7.39 -7.93
C ALA A 135 -9.57 -6.34 -9.04
N ASP A 136 -10.82 -6.15 -9.45
CA ASP A 136 -11.24 -5.27 -10.52
C ASP A 136 -12.26 -4.25 -10.01
N SER A 137 -12.17 -3.02 -10.51
CA SER A 137 -13.11 -1.96 -10.20
C SER A 137 -13.44 -1.09 -11.41
N ALA A 138 -14.64 -0.52 -11.42
CA ALA A 138 -15.06 0.46 -12.41
C ALA A 138 -15.90 1.58 -11.75
N PRO A 139 -15.62 2.86 -12.03
CA PRO A 139 -16.44 3.97 -11.57
C PRO A 139 -17.81 3.92 -12.25
N LEU A 140 -18.88 4.14 -11.48
CA LEU A 140 -20.26 4.09 -11.96
C LEU A 140 -20.68 5.35 -12.72
N GLY A 141 -19.93 6.45 -12.56
CA GLY A 141 -20.18 7.69 -13.31
C GLY A 141 -21.51 8.34 -12.93
N LYS A 142 -22.48 8.29 -13.84
CA LYS A 142 -23.81 8.90 -13.67
C LYS A 142 -24.85 8.00 -13.00
N VAL A 143 -24.55 6.71 -12.81
CA VAL A 143 -25.48 5.75 -12.21
C VAL A 143 -25.71 6.11 -10.74
N THR A 144 -26.97 6.21 -10.32
CA THR A 144 -27.32 6.55 -8.94
C THR A 144 -27.19 5.35 -8.00
N LEU A 145 -27.24 5.59 -6.69
CA LEU A 145 -27.22 4.49 -5.73
C LEU A 145 -28.49 3.64 -5.81
N GLU A 146 -29.66 4.22 -6.08
CA GLU A 146 -30.90 3.45 -6.24
C GLU A 146 -30.81 2.52 -7.46
N GLU A 147 -30.32 3.02 -8.58
CA GLU A 147 -30.12 2.23 -9.80
C GLU A 147 -29.13 1.09 -9.53
N ALA A 148 -27.99 1.40 -8.92
CA ALA A 148 -26.94 0.43 -8.65
C ALA A 148 -27.38 -0.66 -7.66
N LYS A 149 -28.29 -0.36 -6.73
CA LYS A 149 -28.86 -1.35 -5.79
C LYS A 149 -29.72 -2.42 -6.46
N SER A 150 -30.21 -2.17 -7.68
CA SER A 150 -30.97 -3.17 -8.44
C SER A 150 -30.09 -4.13 -9.24
N TRP A 151 -28.76 -3.88 -9.28
CA TRP A 151 -27.84 -4.67 -10.08
C TRP A 151 -27.60 -6.05 -9.50
N ASP A 152 -27.59 -7.04 -10.39
CA ASP A 152 -27.09 -8.35 -10.06
C ASP A 152 -25.59 -8.51 -10.38
N LYS A 153 -25.08 -9.71 -10.14
CA LYS A 153 -23.69 -10.06 -10.44
C LYS A 153 -23.34 -9.91 -11.93
N LYS A 154 -24.26 -10.26 -12.82
CA LYS A 154 -24.04 -10.25 -14.28
C LYS A 154 -23.97 -8.81 -14.78
N ASP A 155 -24.80 -7.93 -14.24
CA ASP A 155 -24.76 -6.49 -14.53
C ASP A 155 -23.42 -5.89 -14.10
N ALA A 156 -22.99 -6.16 -12.86
CA ALA A 156 -21.70 -5.71 -12.34
C ALA A 156 -20.51 -6.21 -13.18
N GLN A 157 -20.51 -7.49 -13.56
CA GLN A 157 -19.48 -8.09 -14.40
C GLN A 157 -19.44 -7.46 -15.80
N ASN A 158 -20.60 -7.29 -16.43
CA ASN A 158 -20.70 -6.70 -17.77
C ASN A 158 -20.22 -5.26 -17.76
N PHE A 159 -20.60 -4.48 -16.73
CA PHE A 159 -20.17 -3.10 -16.57
C PHE A 159 -18.64 -2.98 -16.45
N VAL A 160 -18.01 -3.77 -15.58
CA VAL A 160 -16.55 -3.78 -15.43
C VAL A 160 -15.85 -4.19 -16.73
N LYS A 161 -16.36 -5.21 -17.44
CA LYS A 161 -15.81 -5.64 -18.75
C LYS A 161 -15.91 -4.52 -19.79
N GLN A 162 -17.06 -3.87 -19.90
CA GLN A 162 -17.26 -2.75 -20.82
C GLN A 162 -16.31 -1.60 -20.49
N PHE A 163 -16.20 -1.21 -19.22
CA PHE A 163 -15.28 -0.17 -18.77
C PHE A 163 -13.82 -0.48 -19.12
N LYS A 164 -13.36 -1.70 -18.84
CA LYS A 164 -12.01 -2.15 -19.23
C LYS A 164 -11.79 -2.09 -20.73
N SER A 165 -12.77 -2.51 -21.53
CA SER A 165 -12.68 -2.48 -23.00
C SER A 165 -12.60 -1.05 -23.54
N LEU A 166 -13.35 -0.10 -22.97
CA LEU A 166 -13.31 1.31 -23.34
C LEU A 166 -11.96 1.93 -22.99
N LYS A 167 -11.42 1.63 -21.79
CA LYS A 167 -10.09 2.08 -21.38
C LYS A 167 -8.99 1.56 -22.32
N MET A 168 -9.08 0.30 -22.76
CA MET A 168 -8.15 -0.28 -23.74
C MET A 168 -8.28 0.33 -25.14
N LYS A 169 -9.50 0.69 -25.58
CA LYS A 169 -9.70 1.38 -26.86
C LYS A 169 -9.17 2.82 -26.82
N GLY A 170 -9.39 3.52 -25.72
CA GLY A 170 -8.84 4.86 -25.48
C GLY A 170 -7.31 4.87 -25.47
N SER A 171 -6.68 3.87 -24.85
CA SER A 171 -5.21 3.76 -24.86
C SER A 171 -4.65 3.40 -26.24
N LYS A 172 -5.31 2.53 -27.02
CA LYS A 172 -4.90 2.24 -28.40
C LYS A 172 -5.08 3.43 -29.35
N SER A 173 -6.14 4.22 -29.18
CA SER A 173 -6.39 5.43 -29.99
C SER A 173 -5.33 6.52 -29.77
N ALA A 174 -4.69 6.56 -28.60
CA ALA A 174 -3.62 7.51 -28.31
C ALA A 174 -2.30 7.15 -29.03
N TYR A 175 -2.10 5.87 -29.41
CA TYR A 175 -0.91 5.40 -30.10
C TYR A 175 -0.96 5.54 -31.63
N THR A 176 -2.13 5.82 -32.22
CA THR A 176 -2.30 5.99 -33.67
C THR A 176 -2.25 7.44 -34.16
N LYS A 177 -1.94 8.42 -33.31
CA LYS A 177 -1.86 9.85 -33.69
C LYS A 177 -0.45 10.41 -33.90
N ASN A 178 0.58 9.57 -33.85
CA ASN A 178 1.94 9.96 -34.23
C ASN A 178 2.46 9.02 -35.34
N LYS A 179 2.12 9.32 -36.58
CA LYS A 179 2.86 8.90 -37.77
C LYS A 179 2.82 10.02 -38.79
#